data_AF-A0A920UE23-F1
#
_entry.id   AF-A0A920UE23-F1
#
_cell.length_a   1.000
_cell.length_b   1.000
_cell.length_c   1.000
_cell.angle_alpha   90.00
_cell.angle_beta   90.00
_cell.angle_gamma   90.00
#
_symmetry.space_group_name_H-M   'P 1'
#
loop_
_entity.id
_entity.type
_entity.pdbx_description
1 polymer ?
#
loop_
_entity_poly.entity_id
_entity_poly.type
_entity_poly.pdbx_seq_one_letter_code
_entity_poly.pdbx_strand_id
1 'polypeptide(L)'
;MAHFLEWLADACCLGLFLYKWIIIAAVILTWVSADPHNRVVQWIGRVTRPLWVWCENWMPVMMAHFSAYASILVVIFAQIVLPAEIRSLNLLFHGLTDAQGFLFQSGGHLLQGTTIVLQSLLFFFYIRADYMVCAYSGQPFPFKQSIGTHHSCTC
;
A
#
# COMPACT_ATOMS: atom_id res chain seq x y z
N MET A 1 24.39 15.69 20.24
CA MET A 1 24.31 14.54 19.31
C MET A 1 22.88 14.00 19.18
N ALA A 2 22.15 13.81 20.28
CA ALA A 2 20.71 13.50 20.31
C ALA A 2 19.81 14.31 19.35
N HIS A 3 19.92 15.65 19.37
CA HIS A 3 19.08 16.51 18.53
C HIS A 3 19.23 16.27 17.02
N PHE A 4 20.38 15.77 16.56
CA PHE A 4 20.57 15.49 15.13
C PHE A 4 19.77 14.27 14.67
N LEU A 5 19.72 13.21 15.51
CA LEU A 5 18.96 11.99 15.22
C LEU A 5 17.45 12.24 15.22
N GLU A 6 16.98 13.10 16.12
CA GLU A 6 15.57 13.49 16.21
C GLU A 6 15.13 14.31 14.99
N TRP A 7 15.94 15.30 14.60
CA TRP A 7 15.70 16.04 13.35
C TRP A 7 15.76 15.14 12.10
N LEU A 8 16.65 14.14 12.09
CA LEU A 8 16.73 13.18 11.00
C LEU A 8 15.50 12.26 10.97
N ALA A 9 15.00 11.83 12.13
CA ALA A 9 13.78 11.04 12.24
C ALA A 9 12.57 11.81 11.71
N ASP A 10 12.45 13.09 12.06
CA ASP A 10 11.35 13.95 11.58
C ASP A 10 11.47 14.27 10.10
N ALA A 11 12.68 14.57 9.61
CA ALA A 11 12.93 14.79 8.18
C ALA A 11 12.62 13.53 7.35
N CYS A 12 13.04 12.35 7.84
CA CYS A 12 12.74 11.08 7.19
C CYS A 12 11.23 10.80 7.21
N CYS A 13 10.57 11.04 8.35
CA CYS A 13 9.12 10.89 8.48
C CYS A 13 8.36 11.79 7.48
N LEU A 14 8.78 13.05 7.32
CA LEU A 14 8.19 13.99 6.36
C LEU A 14 8.48 13.55 4.91
N GLY A 15 9.72 13.13 4.62
CA GLY A 15 10.10 12.62 3.30
C GLY A 15 9.30 11.39 2.88
N LEU A 16 9.17 10.40 3.78
CA LEU A 16 8.34 9.21 3.58
C LEU A 16 6.86 9.55 3.43
N PHE A 17 6.37 10.53 4.19
CA PHE A 17 4.99 10.99 4.06
C PHE A 17 4.71 11.61 2.70
N LEU A 18 5.61 12.47 2.19
CA LEU A 18 5.50 13.04 0.84
C LEU A 18 5.63 11.96 -0.23
N TYR A 19 6.57 11.03 -0.07
CA TYR A 19 6.77 9.93 -1.01
C TYR A 19 5.53 9.04 -1.13
N LYS A 20 4.84 8.76 -0.03
CA LYS A 20 3.54 8.07 -0.03
C LYS A 20 2.52 8.79 -0.90
N TRP A 21 2.40 10.12 -0.78
CA TRP A 21 1.47 10.90 -1.61
C TRP A 21 1.81 10.85 -3.10
N ILE A 22 3.10 10.84 -3.45
CA ILE A 22 3.55 10.65 -4.85
C ILE A 22 3.09 9.30 -5.39
N ILE A 23 3.17 8.23 -4.58
CA ILE A 23 2.71 6.89 -4.97
C ILE A 23 1.20 6.83 -5.13
N ILE A 24 0.44 7.43 -4.20
CA ILE A 24 -1.03 7.53 -4.30
C ILE A 24 -1.41 8.27 -5.60
N ALA A 25 -0.72 9.37 -5.92
CA ALA A 25 -0.94 10.10 -7.17
C ALA A 25 -0.66 9.20 -8.40
N ALA A 26 0.42 8.42 -8.40
CA ALA A 26 0.73 7.49 -9.49
C ALA A 26 -0.40 6.48 -9.74
N VAL A 27 -1.01 5.96 -8.67
CA VAL A 27 -2.12 5.00 -8.76
C VAL A 27 -3.38 5.65 -9.32
N ILE A 28 -3.74 6.83 -8.81
CA ILE A 28 -4.89 7.58 -9.33
C ILE A 28 -4.71 7.86 -10.83
N LEU A 29 -3.50 8.22 -11.26
CA LEU A 29 -3.19 8.43 -12.68
C LEU A 29 -3.38 7.18 -13.53
N THR A 30 -3.12 5.98 -12.98
CA THR A 30 -3.43 4.71 -13.67
C THR A 30 -4.93 4.47 -13.79
N TRP A 31 -5.74 4.86 -12.79
CA TRP A 31 -7.21 4.67 -12.82
C TRP A 31 -7.94 5.68 -13.70
N VAL A 32 -7.44 6.91 -13.74
CA VAL A 32 -8.02 7.98 -14.58
C VAL A 32 -7.59 7.85 -16.04
N SER A 33 -6.70 6.91 -16.37
CA SER A 33 -6.11 6.77 -17.71
C SER A 33 -5.46 8.08 -18.18
N ALA A 34 -4.52 8.60 -17.38
CA ALA A 34 -3.91 9.91 -17.58
C ALA A 34 -3.17 10.05 -18.93
N ASP A 35 -3.20 11.25 -19.53
CA ASP A 35 -2.57 11.55 -20.81
C ASP A 35 -1.03 11.45 -20.72
N PRO A 36 -0.39 10.56 -21.53
CA PRO A 36 1.06 10.34 -21.50
C PRO A 36 1.91 11.54 -21.92
N HIS A 37 1.33 12.56 -22.56
CA HIS A 37 2.08 13.75 -23.00
C HIS A 37 2.31 14.77 -21.88
N ASN A 38 1.66 14.61 -20.73
CA ASN A 38 1.86 15.52 -19.60
C ASN A 38 3.20 15.19 -18.89
N ARG A 39 4.06 16.22 -18.75
CA ARG A 39 5.36 16.10 -18.09
C ARG A 39 5.26 15.64 -16.63
N VAL A 40 4.19 16.02 -15.91
CA VAL A 40 3.98 15.60 -14.52
C VAL A 40 3.75 14.09 -14.43
N VAL A 41 2.92 13.55 -15.33
CA VAL A 41 2.62 12.11 -15.39
C VAL A 41 3.87 11.31 -15.72
N GLN A 42 4.68 11.77 -16.68
CA GLN A 42 5.96 11.12 -17.02
C GLN A 42 6.98 11.17 -15.89
N TRP A 43 7.02 12.28 -15.14
CA TRP A 43 7.93 12.42 -14.01
C TRP A 43 7.54 11.48 -12.88
N ILE A 44 6.26 11.47 -12.48
CA ILE A 44 5.73 10.53 -11.48
C ILE A 44 6.01 9.09 -11.92
N GLY A 45 5.66 8.75 -13.17
CA GLY A 45 5.89 7.43 -13.74
C GLY A 45 7.37 7.02 -13.78
N ARG A 46 8.30 7.96 -13.96
CA ARG A 46 9.75 7.68 -13.89
C ARG A 46 10.21 7.39 -12.46
N VAL A 47 9.68 8.13 -11.49
CA VAL A 47 9.99 7.92 -10.06
C VAL A 47 9.42 6.60 -9.56
N THR A 48 8.22 6.21 -10.01
CA THR A 48 7.57 4.96 -9.57
C THR A 48 7.99 3.73 -10.39
N ARG A 49 8.45 3.89 -11.63
CA ARG A 49 8.90 2.80 -12.51
C ARG A 49 9.87 1.80 -11.88
N PRO A 50 10.99 2.21 -11.24
CA PRO A 50 11.93 1.24 -10.67
C PRO A 50 11.26 0.35 -9.62
N LEU A 51 10.32 0.90 -8.85
CA LEU A 51 9.55 0.16 -7.86
C LEU A 51 8.55 -0.80 -8.50
N TRP A 52 7.89 -0.40 -9.59
CA TRP A 52 7.01 -1.28 -10.37
C TRP A 52 7.76 -2.45 -11.00
N VAL A 53 8.91 -2.19 -11.64
CA VAL A 53 9.73 -3.24 -12.24
C VAL A 53 10.24 -4.20 -11.18
N TRP A 54 10.61 -3.69 -9.99
CA TRP A 54 10.97 -4.55 -8.87
C TRP A 54 9.79 -5.43 -8.44
N CYS A 55 8.60 -4.87 -8.24
CA CYS A 55 7.41 -5.66 -7.88
C CYS A 55 7.02 -6.68 -8.96
N GLU A 56 7.15 -6.30 -10.24
CA GLU A 56 6.83 -7.15 -11.38
C GLU A 56 7.81 -8.32 -11.52
N ASN A 57 9.09 -8.13 -11.22
CA ASN A 57 10.08 -9.22 -11.22
C ASN A 57 9.82 -10.27 -10.14
N TRP A 58 9.20 -9.89 -9.02
CA TRP A 58 8.82 -10.82 -7.95
C TRP A 58 7.48 -11.52 -8.19
N MET A 59 6.71 -11.08 -9.19
CA MET A 59 5.35 -11.55 -9.45
C MET A 59 5.26 -12.34 -10.77
N PRO A 60 4.51 -13.46 -10.84
CA PRO A 60 4.33 -14.17 -12.10
C PRO A 60 3.63 -13.30 -13.15
N VAL A 61 4.13 -13.35 -14.38
CA VAL A 61 3.76 -12.50 -15.54
C VAL A 61 2.24 -12.42 -15.80
N MET A 62 1.49 -13.45 -15.40
CA MET A 62 0.03 -13.53 -15.50
C MET A 62 -0.70 -12.49 -14.61
N MET A 63 -0.01 -11.85 -13.66
CA MET A 63 -0.54 -10.83 -12.76
C MET A 63 0.10 -9.44 -12.97
N ALA A 64 0.68 -9.15 -14.14
CA ALA A 64 1.31 -7.85 -14.42
C ALA A 64 0.35 -6.64 -14.25
N HIS A 65 -0.95 -6.81 -14.55
CA HIS A 65 -1.99 -5.80 -14.28
C HIS A 65 -2.13 -5.44 -12.79
N PHE A 66 -1.58 -6.26 -11.88
CA PHE A 66 -1.59 -6.07 -10.44
C PHE A 66 -0.37 -5.33 -9.90
N SER A 67 0.62 -5.03 -10.75
CA SER A 67 1.84 -4.29 -10.39
C SER A 67 1.53 -2.95 -9.71
N ALA A 68 0.49 -2.24 -10.17
CA ALA A 68 0.03 -1.01 -9.56
C ALA A 68 -0.47 -1.22 -8.11
N TYR A 69 -1.24 -2.27 -7.84
CA TYR A 69 -1.71 -2.56 -6.48
C TYR A 69 -0.59 -3.04 -5.56
N ALA A 70 0.29 -3.91 -6.06
CA ALA A 70 1.47 -4.38 -5.32
C ALA A 70 2.39 -3.22 -4.89
N SER A 71 2.58 -2.22 -5.76
CA SER A 71 3.38 -1.03 -5.44
C SER A 71 2.83 -0.22 -4.27
N ILE A 72 1.51 -0.14 -4.13
CA ILE A 72 0.85 0.53 -3.00
C ILE A 72 1.14 -0.21 -1.70
N LEU A 73 1.01 -1.54 -1.71
CA LEU A 73 1.22 -2.37 -0.52
C LEU A 73 2.65 -2.25 0.01
N VAL A 74 3.64 -2.29 -0.89
CA VAL A 74 5.06 -2.12 -0.52
C VAL A 74 5.31 -0.76 0.12
N VAL A 75 4.69 0.30 -0.43
CA VAL A 75 4.86 1.67 0.09
C VAL A 75 4.16 1.86 1.43
N ILE A 76 2.95 1.31 1.60
CA ILE A 76 2.24 1.34 2.89
C ILE A 76 3.06 0.61 3.95
N PHE A 77 3.60 -0.57 3.62
CA PHE A 77 4.47 -1.32 4.52
C PHE A 77 5.72 -0.50 4.92
N ALA A 78 6.42 0.08 3.94
CA ALA A 78 7.60 0.90 4.19
C ALA A 78 7.28 2.14 5.04
N GLN A 79 6.12 2.76 4.85
CA GLN A 79 5.70 3.94 5.61
C GLN A 79 5.38 3.61 7.09
N ILE A 80 4.90 2.41 7.37
CA ILE A 80 4.58 1.99 8.75
C ILE A 80 5.87 1.60 9.48
N VAL A 81 6.75 0.86 8.82
CA VAL A 81 7.95 0.29 9.45
C VAL A 81 9.05 1.35 9.58
N LEU A 82 9.46 2.02 8.50
CA LEU A 82 10.67 2.86 8.51
C LEU A 82 10.68 3.99 9.57
N PRO A 83 9.66 4.86 9.67
CA PRO A 83 9.69 5.94 10.67
C PRO A 83 9.51 5.42 12.10
N ALA A 84 8.81 4.30 12.27
CA ALA A 84 8.63 3.66 13.56
C ALA A 84 9.95 3.06 14.07
N GLU A 85 10.70 2.36 13.22
CA GLU A 85 12.00 1.81 13.56
C GLU A 85 13.01 2.90 13.91
N ILE A 86 13.05 4.00 13.14
CA ILE A 86 13.97 5.12 13.43
C ILE A 86 13.68 5.74 14.79
N ARG A 87 12.40 5.94 15.14
CA ARG A 87 12.00 6.48 16.45
C ARG A 87 12.28 5.49 17.58
N SER A 88 11.99 4.21 17.38
CA SER A 88 12.26 3.15 18.36
C SER A 88 13.77 3.06 18.65
N LEU A 89 14.60 3.12 17.61
CA LEU A 89 16.06 3.14 17.73
C LEU A 89 16.54 4.40 18.46
N ASN A 90 15.98 5.58 18.15
CA ASN A 90 16.32 6.81 18.84
C ASN A 90 16.05 6.71 20.35
N LEU A 91 14.91 6.15 20.76
CA LEU A 91 14.57 5.93 22.17
C LEU A 91 15.55 4.96 22.86
N LEU A 92 15.99 3.91 22.15
CA LEU A 92 16.99 2.96 22.64
C LEU A 92 18.36 3.62 22.84
N PHE A 93 18.83 4.44 21.88
CA PHE A 93 20.11 5.16 22.01
C PHE A 93 20.12 6.15 23.17
N HIS A 94 18.96 6.68 23.55
CA HIS A 94 18.80 7.58 24.68
C HIS A 94 18.71 6.84 26.03
N GLY A 95 18.69 5.50 26.04
CA GLY A 95 18.54 4.70 27.25
C GLY A 95 17.18 4.89 27.94
N LEU A 96 16.18 5.42 27.23
CA LEU A 96 14.82 5.65 27.74
C LEU A 96 13.96 4.40 27.67
N THR A 97 14.37 3.41 26.86
CA THR A 97 13.67 2.14 26.68
C THR A 97 14.63 0.97 26.87
N ASP A 98 14.16 -0.06 27.57
CA ASP A 98 14.89 -1.31 27.69
C ASP A 98 14.92 -2.05 26.34
N ALA A 99 15.90 -2.93 26.14
CA ALA A 99 16.02 -3.75 24.92
C ALA A 99 14.73 -4.55 24.62
N GLN A 100 14.02 -4.98 25.67
CA GLN A 100 12.72 -5.64 25.52
C GLN A 100 11.64 -4.67 25.04
N GLY A 101 11.59 -3.45 25.58
CA GLY A 101 10.64 -2.41 25.15
C GLY A 101 10.83 -2.03 23.68
N PHE A 102 12.08 -1.91 23.23
CA PHE A 102 12.41 -1.72 21.81
C PHE A 102 11.90 -2.88 20.94
N LEU A 103 12.17 -4.12 21.34
CA LEU A 103 11.77 -5.32 20.57
C LEU A 103 10.25 -5.46 20.47
N PHE A 104 9.51 -5.23 21.57
CA PHE A 104 8.05 -5.28 21.54
C PHE A 104 7.47 -4.17 20.67
N GLN A 105 8.04 -2.96 20.70
CA GLN A 105 7.55 -1.85 19.90
C GLN A 105 7.87 -2.02 18.41
N SER A 106 9.12 -2.33 18.06
CA SER A 106 9.55 -2.67 16.70
C SER A 106 8.75 -3.85 16.14
N GLY A 107 8.63 -4.92 16.94
CA GLY A 107 7.84 -6.10 16.60
C GLY A 107 6.37 -5.77 16.35
N GLY A 108 5.77 -4.88 17.16
CA GLY A 108 4.39 -4.42 16.96
C GLY A 108 4.17 -3.72 15.63
N HIS A 109 5.09 -2.81 15.24
CA HIS A 109 4.99 -2.09 13.97
C HIS A 109 5.23 -3.01 12.75
N LEU A 110 6.17 -3.96 12.85
CA LEU A 110 6.40 -4.98 11.83
C LEU A 110 5.17 -5.89 11.67
N LEU A 111 4.60 -6.39 12.78
CA LEU A 111 3.41 -7.23 12.76
C LEU A 111 2.21 -6.48 12.19
N GLN A 112 2.03 -5.21 12.55
CA GLN A 112 0.97 -4.37 11.99
C GLN A 112 1.13 -4.20 10.48
N GLY A 113 2.33 -3.87 10.01
CA GLY A 113 2.61 -3.76 8.58
C GLY A 113 2.33 -5.07 7.83
N THR A 114 2.78 -6.19 8.39
CA THR A 114 2.57 -7.53 7.79
C THR A 114 1.09 -7.91 7.77
N THR A 115 0.35 -7.58 8.83
CA THR A 115 -1.09 -7.82 8.94
C THR A 115 -1.87 -7.02 7.91
N ILE A 116 -1.51 -5.75 7.66
CA ILE A 116 -2.16 -4.92 6.64
C ILE A 116 -1.95 -5.49 5.25
N VAL A 117 -0.73 -5.94 4.93
CA VAL A 117 -0.43 -6.57 3.64
C VAL A 117 -1.22 -7.87 3.51
N LEU A 118 -1.21 -8.74 4.52
CA LEU A 118 -1.95 -10.00 4.52
C LEU A 118 -3.46 -9.77 4.38
N GLN A 119 -4.03 -8.84 5.14
CA GLN A 119 -5.45 -8.49 5.06
C GLN A 119 -5.82 -7.95 3.67
N SER A 120 -4.97 -7.12 3.08
CA SER A 120 -5.18 -6.59 1.73
C SER A 120 -5.15 -7.70 0.66
N LEU A 121 -4.23 -8.66 0.79
CA LEU A 121 -4.16 -9.82 -0.10
C LEU A 121 -5.39 -10.72 0.06
N LEU A 122 -5.79 -11.03 1.29
CA LEU A 122 -6.98 -11.85 1.56
C LEU A 122 -8.26 -11.21 1.02
N PHE A 123 -8.43 -9.89 1.20
CA PHE A 123 -9.56 -9.16 0.64
C PHE A 123 -9.60 -9.25 -0.89
N PHE A 124 -8.46 -9.16 -1.54
CA PHE A 124 -8.36 -9.29 -2.99
C PHE A 124 -8.70 -10.72 -3.48
N PHE A 125 -8.18 -11.75 -2.81
CA PHE A 125 -8.52 -13.14 -3.15
C PHE A 125 -9.99 -13.46 -2.91
N TYR A 126 -10.57 -12.92 -1.83
CA TYR A 126 -12.00 -13.05 -1.53
C TYR A 126 -12.87 -12.44 -2.64
N ILE A 127 -12.60 -11.18 -2.98
CA ILE A 127 -13.21 -10.50 -4.13
C ILE A 127 -13.11 -11.40 -5.36
N ARG A 128 -11.91 -11.80 -5.79
CA ARG A 128 -11.75 -12.58 -7.02
C ARG A 128 -12.46 -13.93 -6.99
N ALA A 129 -12.51 -14.60 -5.84
CA ALA A 129 -13.28 -15.83 -5.67
C ALA A 129 -14.78 -15.58 -5.91
N ASP A 130 -15.34 -14.51 -5.34
CA ASP A 130 -16.71 -14.08 -5.63
C ASP A 130 -16.92 -13.73 -7.10
N TYR A 131 -15.97 -13.02 -7.74
CA TYR A 131 -16.07 -12.72 -9.18
C TYR A 131 -16.10 -13.99 -10.04
N MET A 132 -15.28 -15.00 -9.71
CA MET A 132 -15.27 -16.28 -10.43
C MET A 132 -16.54 -17.09 -10.17
N VAL A 133 -17.07 -17.08 -8.95
CA VAL A 133 -18.35 -17.74 -8.60
C VAL A 133 -19.52 -17.06 -9.31
N CYS A 134 -19.61 -15.73 -9.32
CA CYS A 134 -20.64 -14.99 -10.07
C CYS A 134 -20.52 -15.21 -11.58
N ALA A 135 -19.30 -15.23 -12.14
CA ALA A 135 -19.07 -15.48 -13.56
C ALA A 135 -19.47 -16.90 -13.98
N TYR A 136 -19.28 -17.91 -13.12
CA TYR A 136 -19.68 -19.29 -13.39
C TYR A 136 -21.18 -19.53 -13.16
N SER A 137 -21.78 -18.85 -12.18
CA SER A 137 -23.20 -19.01 -11.82
C SER A 137 -24.16 -18.08 -12.58
N GLY A 138 -23.64 -17.11 -13.34
CA GLY A 138 -24.46 -16.15 -14.08
C GLY A 138 -25.24 -15.17 -13.19
N GLN A 139 -24.94 -15.09 -11.89
CA GLN A 139 -25.63 -14.21 -10.94
C GLN A 139 -25.07 -12.78 -10.96
N PRO A 140 -25.93 -11.75 -10.77
CA PRO A 140 -25.49 -10.36 -10.73
C PRO A 140 -24.59 -10.08 -9.51
N PHE A 141 -23.55 -9.26 -9.70
CA PHE A 141 -22.56 -8.92 -8.66
C PHE A 141 -23.21 -8.30 -7.40
N PRO A 142 -22.71 -8.63 -6.19
CA PRO A 142 -23.27 -8.13 -4.92
C PRO A 142 -23.19 -6.60 -4.78
N PHE A 143 -22.19 -5.94 -5.38
CA PHE A 143 -22.09 -4.47 -5.38
C PHE A 143 -23.22 -3.79 -6.19
N LYS A 144 -23.81 -4.50 -7.16
CA LYS A 144 -24.94 -3.98 -7.94
C LYS A 144 -26.26 -4.02 -7.16
N GLN A 145 -26.32 -4.76 -6.05
CA GLN A 145 -27.53 -4.91 -5.24
C GLN A 145 -27.84 -3.67 -4.41
N SER A 146 -26.83 -2.87 -4.02
CA SER A 146 -27.01 -1.71 -3.13
C SER A 146 -27.42 -0.42 -3.85
N ILE A 147 -27.29 -0.36 -5.19
CA ILE A 147 -27.63 0.83 -5.99
C ILE A 147 -28.81 0.54 -6.94
N GLY A 148 -29.19 -0.73 -7.08
CA GLY A 148 -30.41 -1.12 -7.79
C GLY A 148 -31.63 -0.99 -6.89
N THR A 149 -32.31 0.14 -6.99
CA THR A 149 -33.74 0.29 -6.70
C THR A 149 -34.52 -1.00 -6.97
N HIS A 150 -35.37 -1.36 -6.01
CA HIS A 150 -36.52 -2.23 -6.20
C HIS A 150 -37.23 -1.90 -7.53
N HIS A 151 -36.94 -2.66 -8.58
CA HIS A 151 -37.84 -2.79 -9.71
C HIS A 151 -38.17 -4.26 -9.85
N SER A 152 -39.39 -4.54 -9.40
CA SER A 152 -40.20 -5.72 -9.61
C SER A 152 -40.00 -6.32 -11.00
N CYS A 153 -39.87 -7.63 -11.06
CA CYS A 153 -40.50 -8.42 -12.12
C CYS A 153 -41.33 -9.52 -11.46
N THR A 154 -42.60 -9.18 -11.25
CA THR A 154 -43.73 -10.11 -11.40
C THR A 154 -43.75 -10.72 -12.80
N CYS A 155 -44.25 -11.96 -12.83
CA CYS A 155 -44.51 -12.89 -13.94
C CYS A 155 -43.33 -13.77 -14.36
#